data_AF-A0A9D7WTT1-F1
#
_entry.id   AF-A0A9D7WTT1-F1
#
_cell.length_a   1.000
_cell.length_b   1.000
_cell.length_c   1.000
_cell.angle_alpha   90.00
_cell.angle_beta   90.00
_cell.angle_gamma   90.00
#
_symmetry.space_group_name_H-M   'P 1'
#
loop_
_entity.id
_entity.type
_entity.pdbx_description
1 polymer ?
#
loop_
_entity_poly.entity_id
_entity_poly.type
_entity_poly.pdbx_seq_one_letter_code
_entity_poly.pdbx_strand_id
1 'polypeptide(L)'
;MIKKYKNHLILHFTILIWGFTGIIGKILGLSGLSTSEVVFWRMLIAWITLLLYLLIKKQSIIVSKKTLFKLLGNGVLIAFHWYCFFEAIALSNVSIALVFMSTTAFFT
;
A
#
# COMPACT_ATOMS: atom_id res chain seq x y z
N MET A 1 -27.88 -12.15 11.07
CA MET A 1 -27.24 -11.00 11.75
C MET A 1 -25.87 -10.62 11.18
N ILE A 2 -24.92 -11.55 11.03
CA ILE A 2 -23.54 -11.25 10.57
C ILE A 2 -23.46 -10.60 9.16
N LYS A 3 -24.37 -10.95 8.25
CA LYS A 3 -24.46 -10.35 6.89
C LYS A 3 -24.60 -8.81 6.90
N LYS A 4 -25.28 -8.24 7.91
CA LYS A 4 -25.50 -6.78 8.05
C LYS A 4 -24.20 -6.03 8.37
N TYR A 5 -23.27 -6.67 9.08
CA TYR A 5 -22.00 -6.07 9.52
C TYR A 5 -20.79 -6.52 8.70
N LYS A 6 -21.00 -7.23 7.59
CA LYS A 6 -19.93 -7.78 6.75
C LYS A 6 -18.88 -6.72 6.39
N ASN A 7 -19.30 -5.53 5.94
CA ASN A 7 -18.38 -4.47 5.54
C ASN A 7 -17.62 -3.87 6.74
N HIS A 8 -18.28 -3.74 7.90
CA HIS A 8 -17.62 -3.26 9.12
C HIS A 8 -16.55 -4.23 9.59
N LEU A 9 -16.81 -5.54 9.53
CA LEU A 9 -15.82 -6.56 9.88
C LEU A 9 -14.64 -6.56 8.91
N ILE A 10 -14.90 -6.45 7.60
CA ILE A 10 -13.83 -6.33 6.59
C ILE A 10 -12.98 -5.08 6.81
N LEU A 11 -13.60 -3.96 7.16
CA LEU A 11 -12.89 -2.72 7.45
C LEU A 11 -11.97 -2.87 8.67
N HIS A 12 -12.49 -3.36 9.80
CA HIS A 12 -11.69 -3.56 11.01
C HIS A 12 -10.55 -4.55 10.78
N PHE A 13 -10.79 -5.62 10.03
CA PHE A 13 -9.76 -6.58 9.66
C PHE A 13 -8.67 -5.96 8.78
N THR A 14 -9.06 -5.14 7.80
CA THR A 14 -8.11 -4.40 6.96
C THR A 14 -7.26 -3.42 7.77
N ILE A 15 -7.89 -2.65 8.67
CA ILE A 15 -7.19 -1.72 9.56
C ILE A 15 -6.19 -2.45 10.45
N LEU A 16 -6.56 -3.62 10.98
CA LEU A 16 -5.69 -4.46 11.80
C LEU A 16 -4.43 -4.88 11.01
N ILE A 17 -4.59 -5.37 9.77
CA ILE A 17 -3.47 -5.75 8.90
C ILE A 17 -2.59 -4.52 8.57
N TRP A 18 -3.22 -3.38 8.28
CA TRP A 18 -2.49 -2.14 7.99
C TRP A 18 -1.69 -1.64 9.20
N GLY A 19 -2.17 -1.82 10.43
CA GLY A 19 -1.43 -1.48 11.65
C GLY A 19 -0.09 -2.21 11.78
N PHE A 20 -0.01 -3.47 11.36
CA PHE A 20 1.23 -4.24 11.36
C PHE A 20 2.22 -3.83 10.28
N THR A 21 1.73 -3.20 9.20
CA THR A 21 2.52 -2.88 8.01
C THR A 21 3.72 -1.97 8.32
N GLY A 22 3.52 -0.97 9.19
CA GLY A 22 4.60 -0.07 9.60
C GLY A 22 5.64 -0.76 10.49
N ILE A 23 5.21 -1.68 11.36
CA ILE A 23 6.09 -2.47 12.23
C ILE A 23 6.99 -3.38 11.40
N ILE A 24 6.41 -4.10 10.44
CA ILE A 24 7.16 -4.97 9.51
C ILE A 24 8.16 -4.15 8.70
N GLY A 25 7.74 -2.98 8.18
CA GLY A 25 8.63 -2.07 7.47
C GLY A 25 9.85 -1.64 8.31
N LYS A 26 9.63 -1.31 9.59
CA LYS A 26 10.72 -0.97 10.51
C LYS A 26 11.68 -2.14 10.74
N ILE A 27 11.16 -3.36 10.91
CA ILE A 27 11.98 -4.56 11.10
C ILE A 27 12.84 -4.83 9.85
N LEU A 28 12.27 -4.68 8.65
CA LEU A 28 13.00 -4.83 7.39
C LEU A 28 14.11 -3.79 7.26
N GLY A 29 13.83 -2.54 7.64
CA GLY A 29 14.84 -1.47 7.71
C GLY A 29 16.00 -1.82 8.65
N LEU A 30 15.69 -2.32 9.85
CA LEU A 30 16.70 -2.78 10.81
C LEU A 30 17.49 -4.01 10.32
N SER A 31 16.92 -4.80 9.41
CA SER A 31 17.57 -5.97 8.81
C SER A 31 18.55 -5.62 7.69
N GLY A 32 18.76 -4.32 7.42
CA GLY A 32 19.70 -3.81 6.42
C GLY A 32 19.09 -3.52 5.05
N LEU A 33 17.76 -3.65 4.89
CA LEU A 33 17.10 -3.21 3.65
C LEU A 33 16.87 -1.70 3.69
N SER A 34 17.23 -1.01 2.62
CA SER A 34 16.93 0.40 2.44
C SER A 34 15.43 0.63 2.26
N THR A 35 14.92 1.82 2.62
CA THR A 35 13.52 2.21 2.44
C THR A 35 13.03 1.99 1.00
N SER A 36 13.88 2.33 0.02
CA SER A 36 13.62 2.14 -1.41
C SER A 36 13.42 0.67 -1.79
N GLU A 37 14.22 -0.24 -1.21
CA GLU A 37 14.15 -1.68 -1.46
C GLU A 37 12.86 -2.26 -0.89
N VAL A 38 12.47 -1.86 0.33
CA VAL A 38 11.22 -2.30 0.95
C VAL A 38 10.02 -1.91 0.09
N VAL A 39 9.97 -0.67 -0.41
CA VAL A 39 8.89 -0.21 -1.30
C VAL A 39 8.92 -0.97 -2.62
N PHE A 40 10.10 -1.11 -3.23
CA PHE A 40 10.24 -1.80 -4.52
C PHE A 40 9.74 -3.25 -4.46
N TRP A 41 10.19 -4.03 -3.47
CA TRP A 41 9.78 -5.42 -3.30
C TRP A 41 8.27 -5.55 -3.06
N ARG A 42 7.69 -4.67 -2.24
CA ARG A 42 6.24 -4.66 -2.00
C ARG A 42 5.44 -4.35 -3.27
N MET A 43 5.89 -3.36 -4.04
CA MET A 43 5.22 -2.97 -5.29
C MET A 43 5.36 -4.07 -6.35
N LEU A 44 6.51 -4.75 -6.41
CA LEU A 44 6.73 -5.90 -7.29
C LEU A 44 5.81 -7.07 -6.95
N ILE A 45 5.71 -7.44 -5.67
CA ILE A 45 4.80 -8.51 -5.21
C ILE A 45 3.35 -8.16 -5.53
N ALA A 46 2.93 -6.91 -5.28
CA ALA A 46 1.58 -6.45 -5.61
C ALA A 46 1.30 -6.52 -7.11
N TRP A 47 2.25 -6.08 -7.94
CA TRP A 47 2.13 -6.13 -9.39
C TRP A 47 2.03 -7.58 -9.91
N ILE A 48 2.90 -8.48 -9.45
CA ILE A 48 2.86 -9.91 -9.82
C ILE A 48 1.53 -10.53 -9.38
N THR A 49 1.09 -10.26 -8.15
CA THR A 49 -0.16 -10.83 -7.62
C THR A 49 -1.37 -10.35 -8.40
N LEU A 50 -1.44 -9.06 -8.73
CA LEU A 50 -2.49 -8.50 -9.58
C LEU A 50 -2.43 -9.08 -10.99
N LEU A 51 -1.25 -9.24 -11.57
CA LEU A 51 -1.08 -9.84 -12.89
C LEU A 51 -1.58 -11.29 -12.90
N LEU A 52 -1.17 -12.10 -11.93
CA LEU A 52 -1.66 -13.48 -11.77
C LEU A 52 -3.17 -13.53 -11.60
N TYR A 53 -3.74 -12.63 -10.80
CA TYR A 53 -5.19 -12.53 -10.62
C TYR A 53 -5.92 -12.23 -11.94
N LEU A 54 -5.42 -11.28 -12.74
CA LEU A 54 -6.00 -10.94 -14.04
C LEU A 54 -5.89 -12.10 -15.05
N LEU A 55 -4.77 -12.81 -15.06
CA LEU A 55 -4.56 -14.00 -15.90
C LEU A 55 -5.54 -15.12 -15.53
N ILE A 56 -5.70 -15.42 -14.23
CA ILE A 56 -6.64 -16.42 -13.74
C ILE A 56 -8.08 -16.05 -14.10
N LYS A 57 -8.44 -14.76 -13.99
CA LYS A 57 -9.76 -14.24 -14.36
C LYS A 57 -9.96 -14.04 -15.86
N LYS A 58 -8.93 -14.27 -16.68
CA LYS A 58 -8.92 -14.07 -18.15
C LYS A 58 -9.44 -12.68 -18.56
N GLN A 59 -9.16 -11.66 -17.75
CA GLN A 59 -9.57 -10.29 -18.04
C GLN A 59 -8.61 -9.65 -19.03
N SER A 60 -9.14 -8.79 -19.92
CA SER A 60 -8.31 -8.05 -20.86
C SER A 60 -7.46 -7.01 -20.12
N ILE A 61 -6.15 -7.05 -20.36
CA ILE A 61 -5.16 -6.09 -19.81
C ILE A 61 -5.05 -4.85 -20.74
N ILE A 62 -5.76 -4.88 -21.88
CA ILE A 62 -5.70 -3.84 -22.90
C ILE A 62 -6.46 -2.60 -22.40
N VAL A 63 -5.71 -1.54 -22.14
CA VAL A 63 -6.22 -0.22 -21.76
C VAL A 63 -5.93 0.80 -22.85
N SER A 64 -6.77 1.83 -22.96
CA SER A 64 -6.51 2.95 -23.88
C SER A 64 -5.21 3.66 -23.51
N LYS A 65 -4.51 4.28 -24.49
CA LYS A 65 -3.27 5.05 -24.22
C LYS A 65 -3.50 6.15 -23.17
N LYS A 66 -4.67 6.82 -23.19
CA LYS A 66 -5.05 7.83 -22.20
C LYS A 66 -5.19 7.24 -20.79
N THR A 67 -5.80 6.07 -20.68
CA THR A 67 -5.91 5.34 -19.41
C THR A 67 -4.55 4.87 -18.92
N LEU A 68 -3.68 4.40 -19.82
CA LEU A 68 -2.32 3.97 -19.49
C LEU A 68 -1.51 5.11 -18.83
N PHE A 69 -1.52 6.31 -19.40
CA PHE A 69 -0.83 7.46 -18.80
C PHE A 69 -1.39 7.85 -17.42
N LYS A 70 -2.72 7.77 -17.23
CA LYS A 70 -3.33 7.98 -15.91
C LYS A 70 -2.87 6.93 -14.90
N LEU A 71 -2.87 5.66 -15.30
CA LEU A 71 -2.42 4.56 -14.44
C LEU A 71 -0.94 4.68 -14.07
N LEU A 72 -0.08 5.09 -15.01
CA LEU A 72 1.33 5.36 -14.75
C LEU A 72 1.49 6.52 -13.76
N GLY A 73 0.78 7.63 -13.96
CA GLY A 73 0.80 8.76 -13.03
C GLY A 73 0.37 8.38 -11.61
N ASN A 74 -0.73 7.62 -11.48
CA ASN A 74 -1.18 7.08 -10.20
C ASN A 74 -0.14 6.13 -9.58
N GLY A 75 0.50 5.28 -10.39
CA GLY A 75 1.55 4.37 -9.93
C GLY A 75 2.74 5.11 -9.33
N VAL A 76 3.22 6.16 -10.01
CA VAL A 76 4.30 7.02 -9.51
C VAL A 76 3.90 7.70 -8.20
N LEU A 77 2.69 8.27 -8.13
CA LEU A 77 2.20 8.95 -6.93
C LEU A 77 2.10 7.98 -5.75
N ILE A 78 1.60 6.77 -5.96
CA ILE A 78 1.50 5.72 -4.94
C ILE A 78 2.90 5.28 -4.48
N ALA A 79 3.84 5.07 -5.41
CA ALA A 79 5.21 4.69 -5.07
C ALA A 79 5.91 5.77 -4.24
N PHE A 80 5.77 7.03 -4.64
CA PHE A 80 6.31 8.18 -3.90
C PHE A 80 5.69 8.29 -2.50
N HIS A 81 4.37 8.15 -2.41
CA HIS A 81 3.67 8.14 -1.13
C HIS A 81 4.18 7.05 -0.18
N TRP A 82 4.32 5.81 -0.65
CA TRP A 82 4.85 4.71 0.17
C TRP A 82 6.30 4.93 0.58
N TYR A 83 7.12 5.48 -0.29
CA TYR A 83 8.48 5.88 0.05
C TYR A 83 8.51 6.89 1.20
N CYS A 84 7.76 7.99 1.09
CA CYS A 84 7.66 8.99 2.16
C CYS A 84 7.15 8.39 3.47
N PHE A 85 6.17 7.47 3.41
CA PHE A 85 5.62 6.80 4.59
C PHE A 85 6.67 5.95 5.31
N PHE A 86 7.41 5.10 4.59
CA PHE A 86 8.45 4.26 5.22
C PHE A 86 9.67 5.06 5.66
N GLU A 87 10.02 6.12 4.93
CA GLU A 87 11.10 7.01 5.33
C GLU A 87 10.75 7.75 6.63
N ALA A 88 9.52 8.23 6.77
CA ALA A 88 9.04 8.84 8.02
C ALA A 88 9.11 7.86 9.20
N ILE A 89 8.81 6.57 8.98
CA ILE A 89 8.94 5.53 10.00
C ILE A 89 10.41 5.29 10.36
N ALA A 90 11.30 5.28 9.37
CA ALA A 90 12.73 5.07 9.56
C ALA A 90 13.38 6.22 10.36
N LEU A 91 12.99 7.47 10.07
CA LEU A 91 13.51 8.66 10.74
C LEU A 91 12.91 8.91 12.13
N SER A 92 11.72 8.38 12.43
CA SER A 92 11.02 8.64 13.69
C SER A 92 10.58 7.34 14.37
N ASN A 93 9.27 7.05 14.40
CA ASN A 93 8.73 5.78 14.81
C ASN A 93 7.37 5.52 14.14
N VAL A 94 6.93 4.28 14.20
CA VAL A 94 5.68 3.82 13.57
C VAL A 94 4.47 4.61 14.08
N SER A 95 4.41 4.93 15.37
CA SER A 95 3.29 5.66 15.98
C SER A 95 3.18 7.10 15.47
N ILE A 96 4.30 7.84 15.38
CA ILE A 96 4.33 9.23 14.88
C ILE A 96 3.90 9.27 13.42
N ALA A 97 4.44 8.38 12.58
CA ALA A 97 4.06 8.30 11.17
C ALA A 97 2.55 8.02 10.99
N LEU A 98 1.97 7.13 11.79
CA LEU A 98 0.54 6.82 11.77
C LEU A 98 -0.34 7.99 12.25
N VAL A 99 0.08 8.73 13.28
CA VAL A 99 -0.65 9.93 13.74
C VAL A 99 -0.71 10.97 12.64
N PHE A 100 0.39 11.25 11.95
CA PHE A 100 0.36 12.17 10.80
C PHE A 100 -0.45 11.61 9.63
N MET A 101 -0.44 10.30 9.40
CA MET A 101 -1.31 9.68 8.40
C MET A 101 -2.81 9.95 8.68
N SER A 102 -3.22 10.11 9.94
CA SER A 102 -4.62 10.46 10.27
C SER A 102 -5.05 11.84 9.76
N THR A 103 -4.10 12.75 9.50
CA THR A 103 -4.41 14.07 8.92
C THR A 103 -4.87 13.98 7.47
N THR A 104 -4.67 12.84 6.78
CA THR A 104 -5.20 12.63 5.42
C THR A 104 -6.72 12.73 5.34
N ALA A 105 -7.43 12.45 6.46
CA ALA A 105 -8.88 12.61 6.55
C ALA A 105 -9.33 14.08 6.39
N PHE A 106 -8.44 15.06 6.62
CA PHE A 106 -8.76 16.47 6.39
C PHE A 106 -8.71 16.86 4.90
N PHE A 107 -7.95 16.11 4.09
CA PHE A 107 -7.71 16.41 2.67
C PHE A 107 -8.52 15.54 1.70
N THR A 108 -9.38 14.65 2.22
CA THR A 108 -10.21 13.71 1.45
C THR A 108 -11.69 14.08 1.57
#